data_AF-A0A8K0IHP8-F1
#
_entry.id   AF-A0A8K0IHP8-F1
#
_cell.length_a   1.000
_cell.length_b   1.000
_cell.length_c   1.000
_cell.angle_alpha   90.00
_cell.angle_beta   90.00
_cell.angle_gamma   90.00
#
_symmetry.space_group_name_H-M   'P 1'
#
loop_
_entity.id
_entity.type
_entity.pdbx_description
1 polymer ?
#
loop_
_entity_poly.entity_id
_entity_poly.type
_entity_poly.pdbx_seq_one_letter_code
_entity_poly.pdbx_strand_id
1 'polypeptide(L)'
;LPLPANPRDCAALRDCASLLSNAADQLARTEAELRRLRPGTRRWQLDNAQTWASAAMTCQDTCLDSFRGLAGPTRDAVAGPVVQVSQLTSNALYLIARLASAQGPGR
;
A
#
# COMPACT_ATOMS: atom_id res chain seq x y z
N LEU A 1 -14.82 -4.26 13.68
CA LEU A 1 -14.10 -3.13 14.30
C LEU A 1 -14.90 -2.67 15.51
N PRO A 2 -14.28 -2.43 16.68
CA PRO A 2 -14.96 -1.80 17.81
C PRO A 2 -15.40 -0.38 17.45
N LEU A 3 -16.44 0.12 18.11
CA LEU A 3 -16.96 1.46 17.88
C LEU A 3 -15.95 2.52 18.37
N PRO A 4 -15.76 3.62 17.64
CA PRO A 4 -14.90 4.72 18.07
C PRO A 4 -15.44 5.33 19.37
N ALA A 5 -14.57 5.53 20.36
CA ALA A 5 -14.98 5.96 21.70
C ALA A 5 -15.13 7.49 21.82
N ASN A 6 -14.56 8.25 20.89
CA ASN A 6 -14.53 9.70 20.93
C ASN A 6 -14.43 10.31 19.50
N PRO A 7 -14.64 11.63 19.33
CA PRO A 7 -14.56 12.27 18.02
C PRO A 7 -13.20 12.16 17.32
N ARG A 8 -12.09 12.06 18.06
CA ARG A 8 -10.75 11.87 17.47
C ARG A 8 -10.60 10.46 16.88
N ASP A 9 -11.11 9.44 17.57
CA ASP A 9 -11.17 8.07 17.04
C ASP A 9 -12.02 8.01 15.75
N CYS A 10 -13.16 8.71 15.73
CA CYS A 10 -14.02 8.80 14.55
C CYS A 10 -13.31 9.43 13.34
N ALA A 11 -12.57 10.52 13.59
CA ALA A 11 -11.82 11.22 12.54
C ALA A 11 -10.68 10.34 12.01
N ALA A 12 -9.86 9.77 12.90
CA ALA A 12 -8.76 8.89 12.54
C ALA A 12 -9.22 7.66 11.73
N LEU A 13 -10.34 7.05 12.12
CA LEU A 13 -10.91 5.92 11.40
C LEU A 13 -11.39 6.30 10.00
N ARG A 14 -12.01 7.47 9.84
CA ARG A 14 -12.47 7.98 8.54
C ARG A 14 -11.28 8.27 7.61
N ASP A 15 -10.26 8.92 8.14
CA ASP A 15 -9.06 9.26 7.38
C ASP A 15 -8.33 7.98 6.94
N CYS A 16 -8.13 7.03 7.86
CA CYS A 16 -7.53 5.75 7.52
C CYS A 16 -8.37 4.97 6.48
N ALA A 17 -9.71 4.95 6.59
CA ALA A 17 -10.55 4.27 5.61
C ALA A 17 -10.39 4.86 4.20
N SER A 18 -10.32 6.20 4.09
CA SER A 18 -10.04 6.89 2.83
C SER A 18 -8.67 6.53 2.26
N LEU A 19 -7.64 6.51 3.10
CA LEU A 19 -6.28 6.14 2.73
C LEU A 19 -6.17 4.68 2.28
N LEU A 20 -6.84 3.75 2.96
CA LEU A 20 -6.87 2.35 2.56
C LEU A 20 -7.64 2.13 1.25
N SER A 21 -8.69 2.92 0.98
CA SER A 21 -9.36 2.92 -0.32
C SER A 21 -8.41 3.36 -1.43
N ASN A 22 -7.65 4.45 -1.22
CA ASN A 22 -6.64 4.89 -2.18
C ASN A 22 -5.53 3.84 -2.35
N ALA A 23 -5.08 3.22 -1.25
CA ALA A 23 -4.08 2.13 -1.32
C ALA A 23 -4.59 0.96 -2.17
N ALA A 24 -5.86 0.58 -2.04
CA ALA A 24 -6.48 -0.45 -2.86
C ALA A 24 -6.49 -0.07 -4.35
N ASP A 25 -6.84 1.17 -4.68
CA ASP A 25 -6.80 1.68 -6.06
C ASP A 25 -5.37 1.67 -6.64
N GLN A 26 -4.37 2.05 -5.84
CA GLN A 26 -2.97 2.00 -6.26
C GLN A 26 -2.51 0.54 -6.49
N LEU A 27 -2.86 -0.39 -5.62
CA LEU A 27 -2.54 -1.81 -5.79
C LEU A 27 -3.24 -2.41 -7.02
N ALA A 28 -4.48 -1.99 -7.32
CA ALA A 28 -5.17 -2.39 -8.55
C ALA A 28 -4.45 -1.88 -9.81
N ARG A 29 -3.89 -0.65 -9.77
CA ARG A 29 -3.03 -0.12 -10.85
C ARG A 29 -1.72 -0.89 -10.96
N THR A 30 -1.08 -1.24 -9.85
CA THR A 30 0.10 -2.13 -9.83
C THR A 30 -0.22 -3.44 -10.52
N GLU A 31 -1.32 -4.11 -10.14
CA GLU A 31 -1.74 -5.37 -10.75
C GLU A 31 -2.00 -5.23 -12.25
N ALA A 32 -2.68 -4.15 -12.66
CA ALA A 32 -2.98 -3.89 -14.07
C ALA A 32 -1.71 -3.73 -14.91
N GLU A 33 -0.65 -3.10 -14.40
CA GLU A 33 0.67 -3.03 -15.06
C GLU A 33 1.33 -4.40 -15.18
N LEU A 34 1.29 -5.20 -14.12
CA LEU A 34 1.90 -6.53 -14.07
C LEU A 34 1.20 -7.51 -15.02
N ARG A 35 -0.13 -7.46 -15.14
CA ARG A 35 -0.91 -8.31 -16.06
C ARG A 35 -0.62 -8.02 -17.53
N ARG A 36 -0.17 -6.81 -17.87
CA ARG A 36 0.06 -6.36 -19.26
C ARG A 36 1.53 -6.31 -19.67
N LEU A 37 2.43 -6.90 -18.88
CA LEU A 37 3.86 -6.94 -19.19
C LEU A 37 4.10 -7.53 -20.57
N ARG A 38 4.84 -6.80 -21.42
CA ARG A 38 5.18 -7.23 -22.77
C ARG A 38 6.57 -6.75 -23.20
N PRO A 39 7.25 -7.46 -24.11
CA PRO A 39 8.49 -6.97 -24.72
C PRO A 39 8.32 -5.54 -25.28
N GLY A 40 9.38 -4.73 -25.21
CA GLY A 40 9.38 -3.34 -25.69
C GLY A 40 8.84 -2.30 -24.70
N THR A 41 7.88 -2.64 -23.82
CA THR A 41 7.37 -1.72 -22.78
C THR A 41 7.58 -2.21 -21.35
N ARG A 42 8.13 -3.42 -21.18
CA ARG A 42 8.27 -4.10 -19.89
C ARG A 42 8.91 -3.22 -18.80
N ARG A 43 9.98 -2.50 -19.13
CA ARG A 43 10.69 -1.65 -18.16
C ARG A 43 9.79 -0.56 -17.59
N TRP A 44 9.15 0.21 -18.48
CA TRP A 44 8.22 1.28 -18.10
C TRP A 44 7.04 0.75 -17.29
N GLN A 45 6.50 -0.42 -17.65
CA GLN A 45 5.41 -1.06 -16.92
C GLN A 45 5.82 -1.47 -15.49
N LEU A 46 7.04 -1.98 -15.31
CA LEU A 46 7.56 -2.31 -13.98
C LEU A 46 7.86 -1.06 -13.16
N ASP A 47 8.38 0.01 -13.78
CA ASP A 47 8.60 1.30 -13.10
C ASP A 47 7.27 1.92 -12.63
N ASN A 48 6.21 1.83 -13.45
CA ASN A 48 4.86 2.22 -13.04
C ASN A 48 4.32 1.33 -11.92
N ALA A 49 4.44 0.01 -12.04
CA ALA A 49 3.98 -0.93 -11.01
C ALA A 49 4.65 -0.64 -9.65
N GLN A 50 5.95 -0.33 -9.67
CA GLN A 50 6.72 0.07 -8.50
C GLN A 50 6.24 1.40 -7.93
N THR A 51 5.96 2.39 -8.79
CA THR A 51 5.43 3.70 -8.38
C THR A 51 4.09 3.54 -7.64
N TRP A 52 3.15 2.80 -8.22
CA TRP A 52 1.83 2.59 -7.62
C TRP A 52 1.92 1.78 -6.32
N ALA A 53 2.73 0.73 -6.27
CA ALA A 53 2.90 -0.05 -5.03
C ALA A 53 3.56 0.78 -3.91
N SER A 54 4.49 1.68 -4.26
CA SER A 54 5.10 2.61 -3.29
C SER A 54 4.06 3.59 -2.75
N ALA A 55 3.20 4.12 -3.62
CA ALA A 55 2.10 5.00 -3.21
C ALA A 55 1.08 4.28 -2.30
N ALA A 56 0.77 3.01 -2.57
CA ALA A 56 -0.07 2.19 -1.68
C ALA A 56 0.54 2.07 -0.28
N MET A 57 1.85 1.80 -0.20
CA MET A 57 2.57 1.70 1.07
C MET A 57 2.52 3.03 1.84
N THR A 58 2.77 4.15 1.18
CA THR A 58 2.66 5.48 1.81
C THR A 58 1.26 5.74 2.38
N CYS A 59 0.20 5.33 1.67
CA CYS A 59 -1.18 5.46 2.17
C CYS A 59 -1.42 4.61 3.42
N GLN A 60 -0.89 3.38 3.46
CA GLN A 60 -0.98 2.48 4.60
C GLN A 60 -0.24 3.05 5.82
N ASP A 61 0.98 3.57 5.62
CA ASP A 61 1.75 4.25 6.66
C ASP A 61 1.02 5.50 7.18
N THR A 62 0.45 6.30 6.28
CA THR A 62 -0.32 7.50 6.65
C THR A 62 -1.60 7.14 7.43
N CYS A 63 -2.25 6.00 7.11
CA CYS A 63 -3.40 5.52 7.89
C CYS A 63 -2.97 5.22 9.34
N LEU A 64 -1.80 4.61 9.55
CA LEU A 64 -1.28 4.37 10.91
C LEU A 64 -1.00 5.68 11.63
N ASP A 65 -0.46 6.68 10.92
CA ASP A 65 -0.21 8.01 11.45
C ASP A 65 -1.49 8.76 11.84
N SER A 66 -2.65 8.46 11.23
CA SER A 66 -3.94 9.02 11.65
C SER A 66 -4.30 8.66 13.10
N PHE A 67 -3.75 7.57 13.63
CA PHE A 67 -3.95 7.14 15.02
C PHE A 67 -2.80 7.54 15.95
N ARG A 68 -1.84 8.34 15.51
CA ARG A 68 -0.70 8.74 16.33
C ARG A 68 -1.16 9.55 17.53
N GLY A 69 -0.75 9.11 18.73
CA GLY A 69 -1.19 9.71 20.00
C GLY A 69 -2.58 9.27 20.47
N LEU A 70 -3.23 8.36 19.75
CA LEU A 70 -4.43 7.65 20.19
C LEU A 70 -4.05 6.26 20.73
N ALA A 71 -4.85 5.74 21.65
CA ALA A 71 -4.71 4.39 22.20
C ALA A 71 -6.08 3.78 22.45
N GLY A 72 -6.13 2.45 22.49
CA GLY A 72 -7.34 1.71 22.81
C GLY A 72 -7.91 0.90 21.62
N PRO A 73 -9.08 0.28 21.83
CA PRO A 73 -9.57 -0.80 20.98
C PRO A 73 -9.72 -0.42 19.50
N THR A 74 -10.12 0.82 19.20
CA THR A 74 -10.27 1.32 17.83
C THR A 74 -8.95 1.27 17.06
N ARG A 75 -7.87 1.78 17.65
CA ARG A 75 -6.53 1.76 17.05
C ARG A 75 -6.04 0.33 16.88
N ASP A 76 -6.14 -0.47 17.92
CA ASP A 76 -5.55 -1.81 17.94
C ASP A 76 -6.23 -2.74 16.93
N ALA A 77 -7.53 -2.56 16.70
CA ALA A 77 -8.27 -3.29 15.69
C ALA A 77 -7.93 -2.89 14.24
N VAL A 78 -7.33 -1.71 14.01
CA VAL A 78 -6.93 -1.23 12.68
C VAL A 78 -5.43 -1.47 12.44
N ALA A 79 -4.58 -1.22 13.44
CA ALA A 79 -3.13 -1.21 13.27
C ALA A 79 -2.57 -2.58 12.82
N GLY A 80 -3.03 -3.68 13.42
CA GLY A 80 -2.56 -5.03 13.07
C GLY A 80 -2.80 -5.38 11.59
N PRO A 81 -4.05 -5.31 11.10
CA PRO A 81 -4.35 -5.53 9.69
C PRO A 81 -3.58 -4.60 8.74
N VAL A 82 -3.47 -3.31 9.06
CA VAL A 82 -2.76 -2.34 8.20
C VAL A 82 -1.27 -2.66 8.11
N VAL A 83 -0.62 -3.02 9.22
CA VAL A 83 0.77 -3.49 9.22
C VAL A 83 0.92 -4.76 8.36
N GLN A 84 -0.02 -5.69 8.47
CA GLN A 84 0.01 -6.92 7.67
C GLN A 84 -0.06 -6.61 6.16
N VAL A 85 -0.99 -5.75 5.73
CA VAL A 85 -1.07 -5.37 4.32
C VAL A 85 0.15 -4.58 3.88
N SER A 86 0.72 -3.72 4.74
CA SER A 86 1.97 -2.99 4.46
C SER A 86 3.14 -3.95 4.19
N GLN A 87 3.24 -5.02 4.97
CA GLN A 87 4.25 -6.06 4.74
C GLN A 87 4.04 -6.78 3.39
N LEU A 88 2.80 -7.07 3.02
CA LEU A 88 2.49 -7.66 1.71
C LEU A 88 2.84 -6.71 0.56
N THR A 89 2.52 -5.41 0.69
CA THR A 89 2.91 -4.37 -0.27
C THR A 89 4.44 -4.30 -0.41
N SER A 90 5.17 -4.33 0.71
CA SER A 90 6.64 -4.32 0.73
C SER A 90 7.25 -5.55 0.04
N ASN A 91 6.68 -6.73 0.30
CA ASN A 91 7.08 -7.97 -0.38
C ASN A 91 6.86 -7.87 -1.90
N ALA A 92 5.71 -7.32 -2.33
CA ALA A 92 5.43 -7.10 -3.74
C ALA A 92 6.41 -6.10 -4.38
N LEU A 93 6.69 -4.97 -3.72
CA LEU A 93 7.68 -3.98 -4.15
C LEU A 93 9.06 -4.60 -4.36
N TYR A 94 9.51 -5.42 -3.43
CA TYR A 94 10.79 -6.13 -3.54
C TYR A 94 10.84 -7.02 -4.79
N LEU A 95 9.77 -7.78 -5.06
CA LEU A 95 9.69 -8.65 -6.23
C LEU A 95 9.64 -7.84 -7.54
N ILE A 96 8.89 -6.74 -7.59
CA ILE A 96 8.81 -5.84 -8.74
C ILE A 96 10.19 -5.25 -9.04
N ALA A 97 10.89 -4.75 -8.00
CA ALA A 97 12.22 -4.17 -8.14
C ALA A 97 13.24 -5.19 -8.66
N ARG A 98 13.18 -6.45 -8.19
CA ARG A 98 14.02 -7.54 -8.72
C ARG A 98 13.72 -7.86 -10.17
N LEU A 99 12.46 -7.85 -10.57
CA LEU A 99 12.07 -8.11 -11.96
C LEU A 99 12.50 -6.97 -12.90
N ALA A 100 12.55 -5.75 -12.38
CA ALA A 100 13.03 -4.57 -13.10
C ALA A 100 14.56 -4.56 -13.24
N SER A 101 15.29 -5.03 -12.23
CA SER A 101 16.77 -5.07 -12.23
C SER A 101 17.36 -6.28 -12.96
N ALA A 102 16.63 -7.41 -13.03
CA ALA A 102 17.01 -8.57 -13.84
C ALA A 102 17.05 -8.29 -15.36
N GLN A 103 16.76 -7.05 -15.79
CA GLN A 103 16.85 -6.57 -17.17
C GLN A 103 18.12 -5.74 -17.46
N GLY A 104 19.12 -5.76 -16.58
CA GLY A 104 20.47 -5.33 -16.95
C GLY A 104 20.99 -6.11 -18.16
N PRO A 105 21.85 -5.53 -19.02
CA PRO A 105 22.20 -6.09 -20.31
C PRO A 105 22.89 -7.44 -20.14
N GLY A 106 22.22 -8.54 -20.48
CA GLY A 106 22.83 -9.86 -20.43
C GLY A 106 21.86 -11.01 -20.24
N ARG A 107 21.09 -11.33 -21.28
CA ARG A 107 20.97 -12.71 -21.77
C ARG A 107 20.41 -12.73 -23.19
#